data_AF-A0A6C0HBI1-F1
#
_entry.id   AF-A0A6C0HBI1-F1
#
_cell.length_a   1.000
_cell.length_b   1.000
_cell.length_c   1.000
_cell.angle_alpha   90.00
_cell.angle_beta   90.00
_cell.angle_gamma   90.00
#
_symmetry.space_group_name_H-M   'P 1'
#
loop_
_entity.id
_entity.type
_entity.pdbx_description
1 polymer ?
#
loop_
_entity_poly.entity_id
_entity_poly.type
_entity_poly.pdbx_seq_one_letter_code
_entity_poly.pdbx_strand_id
1 'polypeptide(L)'
;MLFRTLFASILFPLSTATNIIYVLAYSWTPGFCFTNNPNYPGCLAPKPYWQENFTLHGLWAQYDTTGYPSYCSTESFDPNIPIEIGWDTMTTYYPDVKYAETDPNYDSFWEHEWDKHGTCSELSQYDYFQQAIELVKTYETPAMIHPYINTTNSLSADELRDSFGGPTYSALQCSNSNILTGVYTCWSHSPVVQIECPASVQKEDTCSSPYLTVVSL
;
A
#
# COMPACT_ATOMS: atom_id res chain seq x y z
N MET A 1 8.94 33.17 61.73
CA MET A 1 9.56 32.21 60.79
C MET A 1 8.45 31.50 60.04
N LEU A 2 8.14 31.95 58.81
CA LEU A 2 7.19 31.27 57.93
C LEU A 2 7.99 30.48 56.89
N PHE A 3 7.94 29.16 56.98
CA PHE A 3 8.50 28.27 55.96
C PHE A 3 7.58 28.28 54.73
N ARG A 4 8.05 28.86 53.63
CA ARG A 4 7.44 28.68 52.31
C ARG A 4 7.92 27.34 51.75
N THR A 5 7.05 26.36 51.73
CA THR A 5 7.27 25.11 50.98
C THR A 5 7.12 25.43 49.48
N LEU A 6 8.22 25.41 48.74
CA LEU A 6 8.17 25.40 47.28
C LEU A 6 7.80 23.99 46.82
N PHE A 7 6.61 23.84 46.22
CA PHE A 7 6.29 22.68 45.41
C PHE A 7 6.96 22.86 44.05
N ALA A 8 7.96 22.03 43.75
CA ALA A 8 8.48 21.89 42.40
C ALA A 8 7.47 21.07 41.58
N SER A 9 6.74 21.74 40.69
CA SER A 9 5.90 21.09 39.69
C SER A 9 6.79 20.38 38.67
N ILE A 10 6.84 19.06 38.74
CA ILE A 10 7.44 18.22 37.71
C ILE A 10 6.54 18.31 36.48
N LEU A 11 6.95 19.10 35.48
CA LEU A 11 6.35 19.10 34.15
C LEU A 11 6.76 17.79 33.47
N PHE A 12 5.87 16.81 33.45
CA PHE A 12 6.00 15.69 32.53
C PHE A 12 5.76 16.25 31.11
N PRO A 13 6.65 15.99 30.13
CA PRO A 13 6.35 16.34 28.75
C PRO A 13 5.05 15.62 28.36
N LEU A 14 4.08 16.36 27.83
CA LEU A 14 2.92 15.74 27.19
C LEU A 14 3.48 14.79 26.13
N SER A 15 3.16 13.50 26.25
CA SER A 15 3.26 12.58 25.13
C SER A 15 2.40 13.18 24.03
N THR A 16 3.04 13.64 22.94
CA THR A 16 2.31 13.92 21.71
C THR A 16 1.78 12.58 21.26
N ALA A 17 0.47 12.36 21.40
CA ALA A 17 -0.17 11.16 20.88
C ALA A 17 0.21 11.07 19.39
N THR A 18 0.89 9.99 19.01
CA THR A 18 1.17 9.69 17.61
C THR A 18 -0.14 9.33 16.95
N ASN A 19 -0.57 10.10 15.94
CA ASN A 19 -1.79 9.77 15.23
C ASN A 19 -1.50 8.67 14.19
N ILE A 20 -2.46 7.78 14.02
CA ILE A 20 -2.42 6.77 12.96
C ILE A 20 -3.03 7.38 11.70
N ILE A 21 -2.29 7.31 10.60
CA ILE A 21 -2.77 7.51 9.23
C ILE A 21 -2.67 6.17 8.49
N TYR A 22 -3.06 6.13 7.21
CA TYR A 22 -2.88 4.93 6.39
C TYR A 22 -1.99 5.21 5.19
N VAL A 23 -1.22 4.19 4.82
CA VAL A 23 -0.53 4.09 3.53
C VAL A 23 -1.25 3.06 2.70
N LEU A 24 -1.75 3.45 1.53
CA LEU A 24 -2.23 2.52 0.53
C LEU A 24 -1.07 2.16 -0.39
N ALA A 25 -0.70 0.88 -0.39
CA ALA A 25 0.36 0.34 -1.19
C ALA A 25 -0.21 -0.34 -2.44
N TYR A 26 0.06 0.27 -3.59
CA TYR A 26 -0.26 -0.25 -4.91
C TYR A 26 0.88 -1.14 -5.44
N SER A 27 0.53 -2.18 -6.18
CA SER A 27 1.45 -3.08 -6.89
C SER A 27 1.21 -3.00 -8.39
N TRP A 28 2.25 -2.69 -9.16
CA TRP A 28 2.25 -2.87 -10.61
C TRP A 28 2.65 -4.32 -10.90
N THR A 29 1.65 -5.19 -11.07
CA THR A 29 1.85 -6.64 -11.21
C THR A 29 2.88 -7.01 -12.28
N PRO A 30 2.89 -6.39 -13.49
CA PRO A 30 3.93 -6.66 -14.47
C PRO A 30 5.34 -6.35 -13.96
N GLY A 31 5.50 -5.23 -13.27
CA GLY A 31 6.74 -4.82 -12.61
C GLY A 31 7.19 -5.85 -11.59
N PHE A 32 6.30 -6.22 -10.68
CA PHE A 32 6.56 -7.22 -9.66
C PHE A 32 7.00 -8.56 -10.26
N CYS A 33 6.28 -9.07 -11.26
CA CYS A 33 6.59 -10.33 -11.93
C CYS A 33 7.95 -10.28 -12.64
N PHE A 34 8.23 -9.19 -13.38
CA PHE A 34 9.50 -8.99 -14.08
C PHE A 34 10.70 -8.98 -13.12
N THR A 35 10.56 -8.33 -11.96
CA THR A 35 11.69 -8.11 -11.05
C THR A 35 11.90 -9.21 -10.02
N ASN A 36 10.87 -10.00 -9.72
CA ASN A 36 10.93 -11.05 -8.70
C ASN A 36 11.02 -12.45 -9.32
N ASN A 37 9.94 -12.90 -9.96
CA ASN A 37 9.90 -14.19 -10.64
C ASN A 37 8.77 -14.21 -11.70
N PRO A 38 9.10 -14.26 -12.99
CA PRO A 38 8.09 -14.28 -14.05
C PRO A 38 7.33 -15.62 -14.13
N ASN A 39 7.79 -16.66 -13.43
CA ASN A 39 7.18 -17.99 -13.46
C ASN A 39 6.17 -18.22 -12.32
N TYR A 40 5.84 -17.21 -11.52
CA TYR A 40 4.73 -17.36 -10.58
C TYR A 40 3.43 -17.63 -11.36
N PRO A 41 2.52 -18.48 -10.85
CA PRO A 41 1.31 -18.85 -11.58
C PRO A 41 0.45 -17.65 -12.02
N GLY A 42 0.28 -16.64 -11.15
CA GLY A 42 -0.44 -15.41 -11.49
C GLY A 42 0.26 -14.52 -12.51
N CYS A 43 1.60 -14.63 -12.64
CA CYS A 43 2.37 -13.97 -13.69
C CYS A 43 2.22 -14.68 -15.05
N LEU A 44 2.08 -16.01 -15.05
CA LEU A 44 1.90 -16.83 -16.26
C LEU A 44 0.47 -16.79 -16.80
N ALA A 45 -0.52 -16.59 -15.92
CA ALA A 45 -1.93 -16.52 -16.27
C ALA A 45 -2.61 -15.31 -15.58
N PRO A 46 -2.22 -14.07 -15.92
CA PRO A 46 -2.76 -12.90 -15.25
C PRO A 46 -4.21 -12.62 -15.66
N LYS A 47 -5.04 -12.19 -14.71
CA LYS A 47 -6.34 -11.60 -15.05
C LYS A 47 -6.14 -10.36 -15.93
N PRO A 48 -7.08 -10.04 -16.85
CA PRO A 48 -6.97 -8.85 -17.70
C PRO A 48 -6.71 -7.56 -16.91
N TYR A 49 -7.35 -7.40 -15.74
CA TYR A 49 -7.16 -6.23 -14.89
C TYR A 49 -5.70 -6.03 -14.47
N TRP A 50 -4.99 -7.10 -14.08
CA TRP A 50 -3.62 -7.04 -13.57
C TRP A 50 -2.58 -6.62 -14.61
N GLN A 51 -2.91 -6.72 -15.90
CA GLN A 51 -1.99 -6.40 -17.00
C GLN A 51 -1.91 -4.89 -17.24
N GLU A 52 -2.97 -4.16 -16.89
CA GLU A 52 -3.13 -2.74 -17.26
C GLU A 52 -3.40 -1.84 -16.07
N ASN A 53 -3.61 -2.41 -14.88
CA ASN A 53 -3.97 -1.67 -13.68
C ASN A 53 -3.13 -2.09 -12.47
N PHE A 54 -2.87 -1.12 -11.60
CA PHE A 54 -2.40 -1.37 -10.25
C PHE A 54 -3.39 -2.23 -9.48
N THR A 55 -2.83 -3.15 -8.72
CA THR A 55 -3.53 -3.97 -7.73
C THR A 55 -3.07 -3.59 -6.32
N LEU A 56 -3.67 -4.16 -5.30
CA LEU A 56 -3.29 -3.94 -3.91
C LEU A 56 -2.08 -4.77 -3.53
N HIS A 57 -1.13 -4.12 -2.88
CA HIS A 57 -0.20 -4.77 -1.96
C HIS A 57 -0.79 -4.74 -0.54
N GLY A 58 -1.31 -3.59 -0.10
CA GLY A 58 -2.02 -3.50 1.18
C GLY A 58 -2.40 -2.11 1.64
N LEU A 59 -3.03 -2.04 2.81
CA LEU A 59 -3.45 -0.82 3.48
C LEU A 59 -2.83 -0.79 4.87
N TRP A 60 -1.83 0.05 5.11
CA TRP A 60 -1.00 -0.07 6.30
C TRP A 60 -1.22 1.08 7.26
N ALA A 61 -1.57 0.77 8.51
CA ALA A 61 -1.51 1.76 9.58
C ALA A 61 -0.08 2.30 9.70
N GLN A 62 0.06 3.62 9.74
CA GLN A 62 1.34 4.32 9.70
C GLN A 62 1.30 5.45 10.73
N TYR A 63 2.37 5.61 11.51
CA TYR A 63 2.46 6.80 12.38
C TYR A 63 2.69 8.04 11.52
N ASP A 64 1.99 9.13 11.86
CA ASP A 64 2.15 10.45 11.24
C ASP A 64 3.54 11.06 11.41
N THR A 65 4.38 10.46 12.26
CA THR A 65 5.76 10.88 12.54
C THR A 65 6.78 9.98 11.86
N THR A 66 6.99 8.75 12.36
CA THR A 66 8.00 7.83 11.83
C THR A 66 7.66 6.38 12.14
N GLY A 67 7.84 5.50 11.15
CA GLY A 67 7.61 4.05 11.28
C GLY A 67 6.14 3.69 11.37
N TYR A 68 5.85 2.41 11.57
CA TYR A 68 4.49 1.89 11.62
C TYR A 68 4.37 0.83 12.72
N PRO A 69 3.17 0.67 13.32
CA PRO A 69 2.87 -0.48 14.16
C PRO A 69 2.80 -1.77 13.31
N SER A 70 3.20 -2.92 13.87
CA SER A 70 3.03 -4.22 13.22
C SER A 70 2.74 -5.34 14.21
N TYR A 71 2.00 -6.36 13.77
CA TYR A 71 1.62 -7.52 14.59
C TYR A 71 0.97 -7.12 15.93
N CYS A 72 -0.06 -6.27 15.88
CA CYS A 72 -0.63 -5.61 17.07
C CYS A 72 -1.59 -6.48 17.87
N SER A 73 -2.09 -7.57 17.28
CA SER A 73 -2.95 -8.54 17.95
C SER A 73 -2.58 -9.97 17.54
N THR A 74 -3.15 -10.94 18.23
CA THR A 74 -3.06 -12.37 17.87
C THR A 74 -4.36 -12.85 17.22
N GLU A 75 -5.20 -11.93 16.73
CA GLU A 75 -6.42 -12.27 16.02
C GLU A 75 -6.05 -12.91 14.68
N SER A 76 -6.39 -14.18 14.51
CA SER A 76 -6.14 -14.90 13.27
C SER A 76 -7.02 -14.37 12.14
N PHE A 77 -6.47 -14.37 10.93
CA PHE A 77 -7.22 -14.14 9.71
C PHE A 77 -8.41 -15.12 9.58
N ASP A 78 -9.60 -14.61 9.24
CA ASP A 78 -10.78 -15.42 8.94
C ASP A 78 -10.88 -15.67 7.43
N PRO A 79 -10.72 -16.92 6.97
CA PRO A 79 -10.75 -17.26 5.54
C PRO A 79 -12.14 -17.10 4.90
N ASN A 80 -13.20 -16.80 5.67
CA ASN A 80 -14.50 -16.45 5.11
C ASN A 80 -14.55 -14.99 4.61
N ILE A 81 -13.67 -14.10 5.08
CA ILE A 81 -13.68 -12.68 4.72
C ILE A 81 -13.58 -12.47 3.19
N PRO A 82 -12.68 -13.14 2.46
CA PRO A 82 -12.65 -13.01 1.00
C PRO A 82 -13.93 -13.48 0.30
N ILE A 83 -14.64 -14.46 0.88
CA ILE A 83 -15.90 -14.98 0.36
C ILE A 83 -17.02 -13.97 0.58
N GLU A 84 -17.07 -13.34 1.75
CA GLU A 84 -18.05 -12.32 2.12
C GLU A 84 -17.92 -11.03 1.28
N ILE A 85 -16.68 -10.58 1.03
CA ILE A 85 -16.41 -9.46 0.11
C ILE A 85 -16.72 -9.86 -1.34
N GLY A 86 -16.44 -11.11 -1.68
CA GLY A 86 -16.62 -11.69 -3.00
C GLY A 86 -15.27 -12.09 -3.58
N TRP A 87 -15.10 -13.41 -3.76
CA TRP A 87 -13.82 -14.00 -4.17
C TRP A 87 -13.24 -13.35 -5.43
N ASP A 88 -14.04 -13.17 -6.49
CA ASP A 88 -13.56 -12.54 -7.73
C ASP A 88 -13.17 -11.07 -7.54
N THR A 89 -13.80 -10.36 -6.60
CA THR A 89 -13.39 -8.99 -6.25
C THR A 89 -12.04 -9.02 -5.55
N MET A 90 -11.87 -9.88 -4.55
CA MET A 90 -10.58 -10.05 -3.86
C MET A 90 -9.46 -10.43 -4.82
N THR A 91 -9.67 -11.44 -5.67
CA THR A 91 -8.62 -11.88 -6.60
C THR A 91 -8.37 -10.90 -7.74
N THR A 92 -9.36 -10.09 -8.15
CA THR A 92 -9.15 -9.05 -9.16
C THR A 92 -8.31 -7.88 -8.61
N TYR A 93 -8.62 -7.38 -7.42
CA TYR A 93 -8.01 -6.15 -6.90
C TYR A 93 -6.87 -6.38 -5.91
N TYR A 94 -6.81 -7.52 -5.24
CA TYR A 94 -5.81 -7.87 -4.22
C TYR A 94 -5.23 -9.27 -4.46
N PRO A 95 -4.58 -9.54 -5.61
CA PRO A 95 -4.15 -10.89 -5.95
C PRO A 95 -2.92 -11.35 -5.16
N ASP A 96 -2.88 -12.64 -4.80
CA ASP A 96 -1.60 -13.33 -4.57
C ASP A 96 -1.12 -13.95 -5.88
N VAL A 97 -0.21 -13.26 -6.56
CA VAL A 97 0.30 -13.74 -7.85
C VAL A 97 1.22 -14.95 -7.74
N LYS A 98 1.70 -15.29 -6.52
CA LYS A 98 2.63 -16.41 -6.29
C LYS A 98 1.97 -17.78 -6.36
N TYR A 99 0.65 -17.83 -6.28
CA TYR A 99 -0.13 -19.05 -6.32
C TYR A 99 -1.16 -19.00 -7.46
N ALA A 100 -1.60 -20.18 -7.91
CA ALA A 100 -2.78 -20.24 -8.77
C ALA A 100 -4.02 -19.94 -7.91
N GLU A 101 -5.04 -19.31 -8.48
CA GLU A 101 -6.30 -18.98 -7.76
C GLU A 101 -6.99 -20.23 -7.16
N THR A 102 -6.73 -21.42 -7.70
CA THR A 102 -7.23 -22.70 -7.19
C THR A 102 -6.35 -23.34 -6.10
N ASP A 103 -5.20 -22.75 -5.79
CA ASP A 103 -4.27 -23.28 -4.78
C ASP A 103 -4.80 -22.97 -3.37
N PRO A 104 -4.76 -23.95 -2.44
CA PRO A 104 -5.22 -23.73 -1.07
C PRO A 104 -4.41 -22.69 -0.27
N ASN A 105 -3.26 -22.23 -0.76
CA ASN A 105 -2.45 -21.19 -0.10
C ASN A 105 -2.61 -19.80 -0.76
N TYR A 106 -3.56 -19.64 -1.69
CA TYR A 106 -3.76 -18.36 -2.39
C TYR A 106 -4.07 -17.19 -1.45
N ASP A 107 -4.70 -17.47 -0.31
CA ASP A 107 -5.04 -16.49 0.72
C ASP A 107 -3.88 -16.17 1.69
N SER A 108 -2.73 -16.85 1.57
CA SER A 108 -1.59 -16.64 2.48
C SER A 108 -1.04 -15.21 2.45
N PHE A 109 -1.16 -14.51 1.32
CA PHE A 109 -0.83 -13.09 1.26
C PHE A 109 -1.82 -12.23 2.04
N TRP A 110 -3.12 -12.54 2.00
CA TRP A 110 -4.12 -11.82 2.79
C TRP A 110 -3.95 -12.08 4.28
N GLU A 111 -3.66 -13.32 4.67
CA GLU A 111 -3.29 -13.67 6.04
C GLU A 111 -2.10 -12.84 6.52
N HIS A 112 -1.02 -12.75 5.71
CA HIS A 112 0.15 -11.94 6.04
C HIS A 112 -0.20 -10.46 6.25
N GLU A 113 -0.96 -9.88 5.33
CA GLU A 113 -1.32 -8.46 5.36
C GLU A 113 -2.26 -8.15 6.53
N TRP A 114 -3.18 -9.06 6.86
CA TRP A 114 -3.98 -8.96 8.07
C TRP A 114 -3.11 -9.02 9.33
N ASP A 115 -2.36 -10.10 9.52
CA ASP A 115 -1.59 -10.35 10.74
C ASP A 115 -0.62 -9.22 11.04
N LYS A 116 0.10 -8.77 10.01
CA LYS A 116 1.16 -7.75 10.16
C LYS A 116 0.61 -6.34 10.20
N HIS A 117 -0.37 -5.99 9.37
CA HIS A 117 -0.83 -4.62 9.16
C HIS A 117 -2.29 -4.41 9.58
N GLY A 118 -3.20 -5.30 9.20
CA GLY A 118 -4.62 -5.23 9.53
C GLY A 118 -4.90 -5.25 11.03
N THR A 119 -4.18 -6.04 11.81
CA THR A 119 -4.33 -6.09 13.29
C THR A 119 -4.01 -4.75 13.98
N CYS A 120 -3.30 -3.85 13.29
CA CYS A 120 -2.94 -2.51 13.76
C CYS A 120 -3.85 -1.41 13.22
N SER A 121 -4.85 -1.76 12.39
CA SER A 121 -5.63 -0.80 11.61
C SER A 121 -6.80 -0.17 12.36
N GLU A 122 -7.16 -0.66 13.55
CA GLU A 122 -8.40 -0.29 14.25
C GLU A 122 -9.71 -0.62 13.47
N LEU A 123 -9.61 -1.33 12.34
CA LEU A 123 -10.74 -1.81 11.54
C LEU A 123 -11.02 -3.29 11.84
N SER A 124 -12.26 -3.72 11.57
CA SER A 124 -12.57 -5.14 11.48
C SER A 124 -11.87 -5.76 10.26
N GLN A 125 -11.70 -7.08 10.22
CA GLN A 125 -11.12 -7.76 9.04
C GLN A 125 -11.89 -7.43 7.76
N TYR A 126 -13.22 -7.49 7.82
CA TYR A 126 -14.07 -7.14 6.68
C TYR A 126 -13.82 -5.70 6.23
N ASP A 127 -13.90 -4.73 7.15
CA ASP A 127 -13.72 -3.31 6.81
C ASP A 127 -12.31 -3.01 6.30
N TYR A 128 -11.28 -3.68 6.83
CA TYR A 128 -9.89 -3.53 6.39
C TYR A 128 -9.71 -3.86 4.90
N PHE A 129 -10.13 -5.06 4.49
CA PHE A 129 -10.00 -5.49 3.10
C PHE A 129 -10.97 -4.73 2.18
N GLN A 130 -12.21 -4.52 2.62
CA GLN A 130 -13.21 -3.78 1.86
C GLN A 130 -12.75 -2.34 1.60
N GLN A 131 -12.22 -1.66 2.61
CA GLN A 131 -11.74 -0.29 2.49
C GLN A 131 -10.53 -0.17 1.54
N ALA A 132 -9.59 -1.12 1.61
CA ALA A 132 -8.45 -1.17 0.68
C ALA A 132 -8.93 -1.31 -0.78
N ILE A 133 -9.89 -2.21 -1.02
CA ILE A 133 -10.49 -2.43 -2.34
C ILE A 133 -11.24 -1.20 -2.83
N GLU A 134 -12.03 -0.55 -1.97
CA GLU A 134 -12.75 0.67 -2.33
C GLU A 134 -11.82 1.80 -2.73
N LEU A 135 -10.68 1.95 -2.03
CA LEU A 135 -9.68 2.95 -2.39
C LEU A 135 -9.05 2.67 -3.75
N VAL A 136 -8.60 1.45 -4.02
CA VAL A 136 -8.02 1.10 -5.33
C VAL A 136 -9.01 1.26 -6.48
N LYS A 137 -10.30 1.00 -6.23
CA LYS A 137 -11.37 1.20 -7.23
C LYS A 137 -11.74 2.66 -7.44
N THR A 138 -11.61 3.49 -6.40
CA THR A 138 -11.95 4.92 -6.47
C THR A 138 -10.80 5.72 -7.06
N TYR A 139 -9.58 5.37 -6.69
CA TYR A 139 -8.34 5.98 -7.14
C TYR A 139 -7.61 5.00 -8.06
N GLU A 140 -8.22 4.86 -9.24
CA GLU A 140 -7.81 3.92 -10.29
C GLU A 140 -6.40 4.22 -10.83
N THR A 141 -5.92 3.30 -11.67
CA THR A 141 -4.64 3.48 -12.37
C THR A 141 -4.68 4.72 -13.26
N PRO A 142 -3.72 5.65 -13.14
CA PRO A 142 -3.66 6.82 -13.99
C PRO A 142 -3.60 6.41 -15.48
N ALA A 143 -4.56 6.87 -16.27
CA ALA A 143 -4.68 6.55 -17.70
C ALA A 143 -3.41 6.92 -18.51
N MET A 144 -2.59 7.83 -17.99
CA MET A 144 -1.31 8.20 -18.57
C MET A 144 -0.29 7.05 -18.62
N ILE A 145 -0.47 5.98 -17.83
CA ILE A 145 0.40 4.81 -17.85
C ILE A 145 0.17 3.97 -19.12
N HIS A 146 -1.09 3.84 -19.58
CA HIS A 146 -1.47 2.90 -20.64
C HIS A 146 -0.68 3.04 -21.95
N PRO A 147 -0.37 4.26 -22.45
CA PRO A 147 0.44 4.43 -23.66
C PRO A 147 1.88 3.93 -23.55
N TYR A 148 2.40 3.69 -22.33
CA TYR A 148 3.76 3.23 -22.10
C TYR A 148 3.86 1.71 -21.91
N ILE A 149 2.74 1.03 -21.66
CA ILE A 149 2.67 -0.42 -21.52
C ILE A 149 3.11 -1.08 -22.83
N ASN A 150 4.04 -2.04 -22.74
CA ASN A 150 4.58 -2.77 -23.88
C ASN A 150 5.24 -1.86 -24.96
N THR A 151 5.83 -0.74 -24.53
CA THR A 151 6.60 0.15 -25.41
C THR A 151 8.05 0.28 -24.94
N THR A 152 8.93 0.78 -25.81
CA THR A 152 10.29 1.19 -25.44
C THR A 152 10.36 2.64 -24.97
N ASN A 153 9.24 3.36 -24.96
CA ASN A 153 9.17 4.73 -24.47
C ASN A 153 9.17 4.71 -22.93
N SER A 154 9.61 5.81 -22.33
CA SER A 154 9.67 5.95 -20.89
C SER A 154 8.71 7.03 -20.40
N LEU A 155 8.04 6.76 -19.29
CA LEU A 155 7.10 7.65 -18.63
C LEU A 155 7.85 8.64 -17.72
N SER A 156 7.46 9.91 -17.64
CA SER A 156 8.05 10.84 -16.67
C SER A 156 7.68 10.43 -15.25
N ALA A 157 8.67 10.32 -14.37
CA ALA A 157 8.44 9.99 -12.96
C ALA A 157 7.66 11.11 -12.25
N ASP A 158 7.92 12.37 -12.59
CA ASP A 158 7.25 13.52 -11.99
C ASP A 158 5.78 13.61 -12.43
N GLU A 159 5.50 13.38 -13.72
CA GLU A 159 4.11 13.36 -14.19
C GLU A 159 3.31 12.22 -13.53
N LEU A 160 3.94 11.07 -13.28
CA LEU A 160 3.29 9.99 -12.54
C LEU A 160 3.02 10.38 -11.08
N ARG A 161 3.98 11.00 -10.37
CA ARG A 161 3.75 11.52 -9.02
C ARG A 161 2.62 12.55 -8.99
N ASP A 162 2.58 13.46 -9.96
CA ASP A 162 1.53 14.47 -10.08
C ASP A 162 0.15 13.85 -10.27
N SER A 163 0.05 12.74 -10.99
CA SER A 163 -1.22 12.00 -11.13
C SER A 163 -1.73 11.39 -9.82
N PHE A 164 -0.85 11.20 -8.83
CA PHE A 164 -1.19 10.79 -7.46
C PHE A 164 -1.23 11.97 -6.46
N GLY A 165 -1.37 13.21 -6.95
CA GLY A 165 -1.46 14.42 -6.12
C GLY A 165 -0.14 15.15 -5.90
N GLY A 166 0.97 14.62 -6.45
CA GLY A 166 2.29 15.23 -6.41
C GLY A 166 3.32 14.45 -5.57
N PRO A 167 4.58 14.93 -5.54
CA PRO A 167 5.69 14.23 -4.89
C PRO A 167 5.61 14.20 -3.36
N THR A 168 4.77 15.03 -2.73
CA THR A 168 4.53 14.98 -1.27
C THR A 168 3.38 14.04 -0.90
N TYR A 169 2.55 13.63 -1.86
CA TYR A 169 1.38 12.76 -1.68
C TYR A 169 1.64 11.30 -2.04
N SER A 170 2.77 11.03 -2.70
CA SER A 170 3.10 9.71 -3.21
C SER A 170 4.57 9.38 -3.06
N ALA A 171 4.87 8.08 -2.99
CA ALA A 171 6.22 7.55 -3.08
C ALA A 171 6.24 6.42 -4.10
N LEU A 172 6.89 6.63 -5.24
CA LEU A 172 6.96 5.63 -6.30
C LEU A 172 7.91 4.49 -5.91
N GLN A 173 7.53 3.26 -6.25
CA GLN A 173 8.33 2.07 -6.00
C GLN A 173 8.95 1.57 -7.30
N CYS A 174 10.27 1.44 -7.32
CA CYS A 174 11.04 0.98 -8.47
C CYS A 174 12.04 -0.11 -8.12
N SER A 175 12.20 -1.05 -9.05
CA SER A 175 13.41 -1.87 -9.14
C SER A 175 14.44 -1.19 -10.05
N ASN A 176 15.73 -1.32 -9.72
CA ASN A 176 16.83 -0.71 -10.46
C ASN A 176 16.65 0.80 -10.75
N SER A 177 15.99 1.52 -9.84
CA SER A 177 15.74 2.97 -9.88
C SER A 177 14.73 3.46 -10.94
N ASN A 178 14.26 2.62 -11.86
CA ASN A 178 13.37 3.07 -12.93
C ASN A 178 12.29 2.07 -13.39
N ILE A 179 12.36 0.79 -13.02
CA ILE A 179 11.32 -0.19 -13.38
C ILE A 179 10.20 -0.05 -12.36
N LEU A 180 9.06 0.48 -12.77
CA LEU A 180 7.91 0.70 -11.89
C LEU A 180 7.40 -0.64 -11.35
N THR A 181 7.32 -0.77 -10.03
CA THR A 181 6.78 -1.96 -9.34
C THR A 181 5.59 -1.63 -8.45
N GLY A 182 5.35 -0.35 -8.13
CA GLY A 182 4.25 0.06 -7.26
C GLY A 182 4.28 1.55 -6.93
N VAL A 183 3.34 1.98 -6.10
CA VAL A 183 3.25 3.36 -5.58
C VAL A 183 2.66 3.30 -4.18
N TYR A 184 3.13 4.15 -3.28
CA TYR A 184 2.50 4.40 -1.98
C TYR A 184 1.79 5.75 -2.00
N THR A 185 0.59 5.81 -1.41
CA THR A 185 -0.15 7.07 -1.18
C THR A 185 -0.65 7.10 0.25
N CYS A 186 -0.89 8.31 0.79
CA CYS A 186 -1.25 8.47 2.19
C CYS A 186 -2.67 9.01 2.38
N TRP A 187 -3.32 8.53 3.44
CA TRP A 187 -4.74 8.72 3.71
C TRP A 187 -4.95 9.08 5.18
N SER A 188 -5.97 9.88 5.46
CA SER A 188 -6.35 10.25 6.83
C SER A 188 -6.68 9.04 7.71
N HIS A 189 -6.76 9.25 9.04
CA HIS A 189 -7.11 8.25 10.04
C HIS A 189 -8.47 7.53 9.82
N SER A 190 -9.37 8.11 9.05
CA SER A 190 -10.39 7.35 8.34
C SER A 190 -9.98 7.45 6.87
N PRO A 191 -9.57 6.37 6.19
CA PRO A 191 -8.83 6.46 4.94
C PRO A 191 -9.77 6.76 3.76
N VAL A 192 -10.36 7.95 3.78
CA VAL A 192 -11.31 8.47 2.79
C VAL A 192 -10.84 9.78 2.17
N VAL A 193 -9.94 10.50 2.85
CA VAL A 193 -9.32 11.74 2.36
C VAL A 193 -7.83 11.48 2.15
N GLN A 194 -7.35 11.72 0.93
CA GLN A 194 -5.92 11.68 0.63
C GLN A 194 -5.21 12.86 1.32
N ILE A 195 -4.04 12.61 1.88
CA ILE A 195 -3.21 13.59 2.59
C ILE A 195 -1.76 13.52 2.11
N GLU A 196 -0.97 14.53 2.44
CA GLU A 196 0.48 14.44 2.25
C GLU A 196 1.05 13.29 3.08
N CYS A 197 1.98 12.56 2.48
CA CYS A 197 2.70 11.51 3.15
C CYS A 197 3.68 12.08 4.19
N PRO A 198 3.85 11.43 5.36
CA PRO A 198 4.87 11.82 6.31
C PRO A 198 6.26 11.60 5.68
N ALA A 199 7.26 12.32 6.20
CA ALA A 199 8.63 12.26 5.68
C ALA A 199 9.24 10.85 5.74
N SER A 200 8.73 9.95 6.60
CA SER A 200 9.14 8.54 6.61
C SER A 200 8.73 7.82 5.31
N VAL A 201 7.49 8.00 4.86
CA VAL A 201 6.96 7.35 3.65
C VAL A 201 7.55 7.99 2.39
N GLN A 202 7.73 9.32 2.36
CA GLN A 202 8.36 9.99 1.21
C GLN A 202 9.79 9.47 0.96
N LYS A 203 10.52 9.08 2.01
CA LYS A 203 11.87 8.49 1.89
C LYS A 203 11.86 7.06 1.34
N GLU A 204 10.70 6.43 1.25
CA GLU A 204 10.53 5.12 0.63
C GLU A 204 10.37 5.21 -0.89
N ASP A 205 10.36 6.41 -1.47
CA ASP A 205 10.42 6.55 -2.94
C ASP A 205 11.76 6.04 -3.46
N THR A 206 11.70 5.00 -4.29
CA THR A 206 12.88 4.32 -4.84
C THR A 206 13.10 4.61 -6.33
N CYS A 207 12.24 5.43 -6.95
CA CYS A 207 12.34 5.80 -8.36
C CYS A 207 13.18 7.07 -8.53
N SER A 208 14.51 6.93 -8.49
CA SER A 208 15.43 8.06 -8.62
C SER A 208 15.75 8.49 -10.06
N SER A 209 15.31 7.72 -11.07
CA SER A 209 15.38 8.12 -12.48
C SER A 209 14.27 9.11 -12.81
N PRO A 210 14.53 10.16 -13.63
CA PRO A 210 13.47 11.05 -14.12
C PRO A 210 12.48 10.34 -15.05
N TYR A 211 12.86 9.17 -15.57
CA TYR A 211 12.07 8.38 -16.51
C TYR A 211 11.89 6.95 -16.01
N LEU A 212 10.67 6.45 -16.12
CA LEU A 212 10.24 5.13 -15.69
C LEU A 212 10.05 4.19 -16.88
N THR A 213 10.40 2.93 -16.67
CA THR A 213 10.02 1.81 -17.53
C THR A 213 8.77 1.16 -16.97
N VAL A 214 7.69 1.17 -17.75
CA VAL A 214 6.43 0.47 -17.43
C VAL A 214 6.44 -0.85 -18.19
N VAL A 215 6.83 -1.93 -17.50
CA VAL A 215 6.85 -3.26 -18.12
C VAL A 215 5.44 -3.83 -18.26
N SER A 216 5.26 -4.76 -19.20
CA SER A 216 4.06 -5.58 -19.37
C SER A 216 4.35 -7.04 -19.01
N LEU A 217 3.29 -7.82 -18.77
CA LEU A 217 3.37 -9.28 -18.61
C LEU A 217 3.50 -9.99 -19.96
#